data_AF-A0A3M1L9M5-F1
#
_entry.id   AF-A0A3M1L9M5-F1
#
_cell.length_a   1.000
_cell.length_b   1.000
_cell.length_c   1.000
_cell.angle_alpha   90.00
_cell.angle_beta   90.00
_cell.angle_gamma   90.00
#
_symmetry.space_group_name_H-M   'P 1'
#
loop_
_entity.id
_entity.type
_entity.pdbx_description
1 polymer ?
#
loop_
_entity_poly.entity_id
_entity_poly.type
_entity_poly.pdbx_seq_one_letter_code
_entity_poly.pdbx_strand_id
1 'polypeptide(L)'
;MKYHLTFLLLGLLFFAGCDDDGFSGPTGTFELQLLAKYQGQPFLIAQPLDYATGKKIMFSGYSFFITDVRLLPADGSDPVDLTEVEFVDFSGNGTAEDANTPQAYSYAEVPAGDYRGIELAIGVNPELNSKTWTDYPP
;
A
#
# COMPACT_ATOMS: atom_id res chain seq x y z
N MET A 1 -2.33 53.51 -30.18
CA MET A 1 -1.12 52.76 -29.76
C MET A 1 -0.96 52.74 -28.24
N LYS A 2 -1.97 52.29 -27.47
CA LYS A 2 -1.92 52.27 -25.99
C LYS A 2 -2.30 50.91 -25.36
N TYR A 3 -2.63 49.91 -26.18
CA TYR A 3 -3.08 48.59 -25.71
C TYR A 3 -2.11 47.45 -26.06
N HIS A 4 -1.02 47.74 -26.79
CA HIS A 4 -0.03 46.72 -27.15
C HIS A 4 0.89 46.33 -25.98
N LEU A 5 1.08 47.22 -25.00
CA LEU A 5 1.89 46.93 -23.81
C LEU A 5 1.13 46.03 -22.82
N THR A 6 -0.19 46.14 -22.75
CA THR A 6 -1.05 45.34 -21.85
C THR A 6 -1.22 43.90 -22.36
N PHE A 7 -1.20 43.69 -23.68
CA PHE A 7 -1.28 42.35 -24.27
C PHE A 7 0.03 41.54 -24.12
N LEU A 8 1.17 42.22 -23.97
CA LEU A 8 2.47 41.57 -23.77
C LEU A 8 2.63 41.02 -22.34
N LEU A 9 1.99 41.64 -21.33
CA LEU A 9 2.10 41.24 -19.93
C LEU A 9 1.23 40.02 -19.57
N LEU A 10 0.16 39.76 -20.33
CA LEU A 10 -0.75 38.63 -20.09
C LEU A 10 -0.21 37.29 -20.66
N GLY A 11 0.78 37.33 -21.56
CA GLY A 11 1.39 36.14 -22.17
C GLY A 11 2.45 35.44 -21.32
N LEU A 12 2.95 36.10 -20.26
CA LEU A 12 4.02 35.57 -19.40
C LEU A 12 3.52 34.71 -18.23
N LEU A 13 2.22 34.58 -18.04
CA LEU A 13 1.62 33.79 -16.95
C LEU A 13 1.37 32.31 -17.30
N PHE A 14 1.70 31.86 -18.52
CA PHE A 14 1.44 30.49 -18.98
C PHE A 14 2.62 29.52 -18.85
N PHE A 15 3.76 29.94 -18.31
CA PHE A 15 4.95 29.08 -18.15
C PHE A 15 5.26 28.69 -16.70
N ALA A 16 4.38 29.01 -15.75
CA ALA A 16 4.41 28.36 -14.43
C ALA A 16 3.71 26.99 -14.53
N GLY A 17 4.26 26.11 -15.36
CA GLY A 17 4.02 24.68 -15.20
C GLY A 17 4.81 24.24 -13.97
N CYS A 18 4.13 23.66 -12.99
CA CYS A 18 4.80 22.87 -11.97
C CYS A 18 5.47 21.73 -12.74
N ASP A 19 6.81 21.71 -12.79
CA ASP A 19 7.49 20.44 -13.05
C ASP A 19 7.01 19.51 -11.92
N ASP A 20 6.58 18.29 -12.26
CA ASP A 20 6.40 17.25 -11.26
C ASP A 20 7.73 17.15 -10.52
N ASP A 21 7.75 17.57 -9.26
CA ASP A 21 8.90 17.50 -8.37
C ASP A 21 9.18 16.03 -8.04
N GLY A 22 9.54 15.25 -9.05
CA GLY A 22 10.00 13.89 -8.91
C GLY A 22 11.27 13.91 -8.07
N PHE A 23 11.29 13.08 -7.04
CA PHE A 23 12.46 12.90 -6.20
C PHE A 23 13.68 12.56 -7.08
N SER A 24 14.66 13.47 -7.14
CA SER A 24 15.85 13.36 -8.00
C SER A 24 17.08 12.81 -7.25
N GLY A 25 16.86 12.27 -6.05
CA GLY A 25 17.90 11.65 -5.23
C GLY A 25 18.10 10.15 -5.54
N PRO A 26 19.05 9.50 -4.86
CA PRO A 26 19.26 8.06 -4.98
C PRO A 26 18.03 7.30 -4.49
N THR A 27 17.63 6.26 -5.23
CA THR A 27 16.50 5.39 -4.89
C THR A 27 16.93 3.93 -4.73
N GLY A 28 16.06 3.12 -4.14
CA GLY A 28 16.23 1.68 -3.98
C GLY A 28 14.91 0.91 -4.11
N THR A 29 14.98 -0.38 -3.80
CA THR A 29 13.81 -1.26 -3.75
C THR A 29 13.50 -1.60 -2.30
N PHE A 30 12.25 -1.42 -1.91
CA PHE A 30 11.71 -1.88 -0.63
C PHE A 30 10.85 -3.13 -0.86
N GLU A 31 11.01 -4.15 -0.02
CA GLU A 31 10.19 -5.37 -0.08
C GLU A 31 9.42 -5.55 1.23
N LEU A 32 8.09 -5.55 1.13
CA LEU A 32 7.19 -5.91 2.23
C LEU A 32 6.94 -7.41 2.19
N GLN A 33 7.32 -8.11 3.25
CA GLN A 33 7.08 -9.55 3.40
C GLN A 33 6.02 -9.81 4.46
N LEU A 34 4.91 -10.45 4.07
CA LEU A 34 3.82 -10.82 4.96
C LEU A 34 3.77 -12.34 5.16
N LEU A 35 3.74 -12.77 6.42
CA LEU A 35 3.67 -14.18 6.80
C LEU A 35 2.54 -14.40 7.81
N ALA A 36 1.53 -15.17 7.43
CA ALA A 36 0.40 -15.48 8.30
C ALA A 36 0.75 -16.55 9.34
N LYS A 37 0.42 -16.29 10.61
CA LYS A 37 0.60 -17.23 11.72
C LYS A 37 -0.67 -17.34 12.55
N TYR A 38 -0.91 -18.54 13.07
CA TYR A 38 -1.98 -18.83 14.04
C TYR A 38 -1.37 -19.41 15.32
N GLN A 39 -1.55 -18.71 16.45
CA GLN A 39 -0.93 -19.09 17.73
C GLN A 39 0.59 -19.36 17.64
N GLY A 40 1.28 -18.57 16.82
CA GLY A 40 2.73 -18.69 16.60
C GLY A 40 3.16 -19.78 15.62
N GLN A 41 2.24 -20.64 15.15
CA GLN A 41 2.49 -21.64 14.12
C GLN A 41 2.14 -21.09 12.72
N PRO A 42 2.73 -21.64 11.64
CA PRO A 42 2.33 -21.30 10.28
C PRO A 42 0.83 -21.48 10.07
N PHE A 43 0.18 -20.48 9.46
CA PHE A 43 -1.25 -20.54 9.18
C PHE A 43 -1.52 -21.45 7.98
N LEU A 44 -2.27 -22.54 8.19
CA LEU A 44 -2.65 -23.51 7.17
C LEU A 44 -4.15 -23.45 6.90
N ILE A 45 -4.53 -23.44 5.62
CA ILE A 45 -5.93 -23.57 5.20
C ILE A 45 -6.37 -25.04 5.26
N ALA A 46 -7.69 -25.25 5.27
CA ALA A 46 -8.34 -26.57 5.31
C ALA A 46 -7.91 -27.48 6.47
N GLN A 47 -7.38 -26.89 7.55
CA GLN A 47 -7.04 -27.61 8.78
C GLN A 47 -7.87 -27.13 9.97
N PRO A 48 -8.30 -28.04 10.87
CA PRO A 48 -9.02 -27.65 12.08
C PRO A 48 -8.07 -27.01 13.09
N LEU A 49 -8.30 -25.73 13.39
CA LEU A 49 -7.55 -24.93 14.35
C LEU A 49 -8.33 -24.79 15.67
N ASP A 50 -7.61 -24.78 16.79
CA ASP A 50 -8.18 -24.54 18.11
C ASP A 50 -8.60 -23.08 18.28
N TYR A 51 -9.87 -22.85 18.62
CA TYR A 51 -10.39 -21.52 18.90
C TYR A 51 -10.61 -21.30 20.40
N ALA A 52 -10.59 -20.05 20.84
CA ALA A 52 -10.63 -19.67 22.26
C ALA A 52 -11.86 -20.22 23.02
N THR A 53 -12.95 -20.53 22.32
CA THR A 53 -14.18 -21.08 22.91
C THR A 53 -14.18 -22.60 23.06
N GLY A 54 -13.07 -23.29 22.73
CA GLY A 54 -12.96 -24.75 22.73
C GLY A 54 -13.56 -25.42 21.49
N LYS A 55 -14.10 -24.64 20.56
CA LYS A 55 -14.55 -25.12 19.24
C LYS A 55 -13.36 -25.19 18.29
N LYS A 56 -13.49 -26.03 17.26
CA LYS A 56 -12.59 -26.00 16.11
C LYS A 56 -13.11 -25.01 15.07
N ILE A 57 -12.20 -24.24 14.48
CA ILE A 57 -12.47 -23.42 13.30
C ILE A 57 -11.62 -23.94 12.15
N MET A 58 -12.10 -23.77 10.93
CA MET A 58 -11.35 -24.12 9.73
C MET A 58 -11.56 -23.02 8.71
N PHE A 59 -10.46 -22.54 8.14
CA PHE A 59 -10.49 -21.55 7.07
C PHE A 59 -10.39 -22.27 5.72
N SER A 60 -11.33 -22.02 4.81
CA SER A 60 -11.25 -22.50 3.42
C SER A 60 -10.37 -21.61 2.55
N GLY A 61 -10.14 -20.37 2.98
CA GLY A 61 -9.31 -19.35 2.35
C GLY A 61 -9.18 -18.16 3.30
N TYR A 62 -8.16 -17.34 3.08
CA TYR A 62 -7.93 -16.16 3.89
C TYR A 62 -7.23 -15.09 3.08
N SER A 63 -7.99 -14.06 2.71
CA SER A 63 -7.51 -12.94 1.92
C SER A 63 -8.13 -11.63 2.40
N PHE A 64 -7.42 -10.54 2.17
CA PHE A 64 -7.84 -9.20 2.55
C PHE A 64 -7.07 -8.16 1.72
N PHE A 65 -7.57 -6.92 1.74
CA PHE A 65 -6.83 -5.78 1.22
C PHE A 65 -6.04 -5.12 2.34
N ILE A 66 -4.84 -4.63 2.03
CA ILE A 66 -4.19 -3.59 2.81
C ILE A 66 -4.22 -2.29 2.00
N THR A 67 -4.38 -1.16 2.67
CA THR A 67 -4.36 0.17 2.04
C THR A 67 -3.40 1.09 2.73
N ASP A 68 -3.12 2.21 2.05
CA ASP A 68 -2.27 3.29 2.57
C ASP A 68 -0.90 2.77 3.02
N VAL A 69 -0.25 1.94 2.18
CA VAL A 69 1.06 1.37 2.50
C VAL A 69 2.11 2.47 2.32
N ARG A 70 2.69 2.92 3.42
CA ARG A 70 3.61 4.05 3.46
C ARG A 70 4.85 3.75 4.29
N LEU A 71 5.97 4.36 3.93
CA LEU A 71 7.14 4.41 4.79
C LEU A 71 7.14 5.73 5.57
N LEU A 72 7.48 5.66 6.85
CA LEU A 72 7.58 6.81 7.74
C LEU A 72 9.04 7.25 7.85
N PRO A 73 9.43 8.42 7.31
CA PRO A 73 10.79 8.93 7.47
C PRO A 73 11.17 9.12 8.94
N ALA A 74 12.43 8.88 9.26
CA ALA A 74 12.95 9.02 10.62
C ALA A 74 13.04 10.48 11.07
N ASP A 75 13.20 11.42 10.14
CA ASP A 75 13.28 12.86 10.38
C ASP A 75 11.92 13.55 10.61
N GLY A 76 10.82 12.80 10.44
CA GLY A 76 9.46 13.30 10.60
C GLY A 76 8.91 14.08 9.41
N SER A 77 9.59 14.03 8.25
CA SER A 77 9.02 14.50 6.98
C SER A 77 7.80 13.68 6.54
N ASP A 78 7.15 14.13 5.47
CA ASP A 78 5.93 13.51 4.95
C ASP A 78 6.15 12.03 4.59
N PRO A 79 5.17 11.15 4.87
CA PRO A 79 5.26 9.75 4.50
C PRO A 79 5.52 9.53 3.01
N VAL A 80 6.28 8.49 2.70
CA VAL A 80 6.48 8.04 1.31
C VAL A 80 5.40 7.01 0.99
N ASP A 81 4.47 7.37 0.11
CA ASP A 81 3.45 6.45 -0.41
C ASP A 81 4.10 5.36 -1.29
N LEU A 82 3.85 4.09 -0.96
CA LEU A 82 4.30 2.96 -1.77
C LEU A 82 3.18 2.45 -2.68
N THR A 83 1.97 2.35 -2.15
CA THR A 83 0.77 1.92 -2.88
C THR A 83 -0.49 2.27 -2.11
N GLU A 84 -1.56 2.58 -2.85
CA GLU A 84 -2.88 2.84 -2.28
C GLU A 84 -3.54 1.55 -1.80
N VAL A 85 -3.35 0.43 -2.51
CA VAL A 85 -4.01 -0.85 -2.23
C VAL A 85 -3.16 -2.04 -2.67
N GLU A 86 -3.12 -3.07 -1.83
CA GLU A 86 -2.60 -4.39 -2.17
C GLU A 86 -3.57 -5.48 -1.77
N PHE A 87 -3.60 -6.55 -2.57
CA PHE A 87 -4.35 -7.75 -2.26
C PHE A 87 -3.43 -8.80 -1.62
N VAL A 88 -3.79 -9.23 -0.41
CA VAL A 88 -3.09 -10.26 0.35
C VAL A 88 -3.92 -11.53 0.35
N ASP A 89 -3.33 -12.66 -0.05
CA ASP A 89 -4.06 -13.92 -0.24
C ASP A 89 -3.31 -15.15 0.26
N PHE A 90 -3.55 -15.52 1.51
CA PHE A 90 -2.99 -16.72 2.12
C PHE A 90 -3.77 -18.01 1.78
N SER A 91 -4.67 -17.97 0.79
CA SER A 91 -5.40 -19.18 0.36
C SER A 91 -4.49 -20.23 -0.29
N GLY A 92 -3.25 -19.86 -0.64
CA GLY A 92 -2.22 -20.80 -1.10
C GLY A 92 -1.55 -21.64 -0.01
N ASN A 93 -1.80 -21.37 1.28
CA ASN A 93 -1.14 -22.03 2.40
C ASN A 93 -1.65 -23.47 2.65
N GLY A 94 -1.55 -24.36 1.66
CA GLY A 94 -2.02 -25.73 1.73
C GLY A 94 -1.07 -26.68 2.47
N THR A 95 0.23 -26.39 2.44
CA THR A 95 1.27 -27.16 3.13
C THR A 95 2.08 -26.30 4.08
N ALA A 96 2.84 -26.95 4.97
CA ALA A 96 3.75 -26.25 5.87
C ALA A 96 4.85 -25.48 5.12
N GLU A 97 5.26 -25.95 3.93
CA GLU A 97 6.23 -25.25 3.08
C GLU A 97 5.62 -23.95 2.53
N ASP A 98 4.41 -24.04 1.98
CA ASP A 98 3.66 -22.86 1.48
C ASP A 98 3.46 -21.84 2.59
N ALA A 99 3.00 -22.30 3.76
CA ALA A 99 2.70 -21.44 4.92
C ALA A 99 3.93 -20.82 5.60
N ASN A 100 5.13 -21.31 5.30
CA ASN A 100 6.39 -20.71 5.77
C ASN A 100 7.02 -19.78 4.72
N THR A 101 6.47 -19.72 3.51
CA THR A 101 6.93 -18.83 2.45
C THR A 101 6.20 -17.49 2.56
N PRO A 102 6.88 -16.36 2.84
CA PRO A 102 6.24 -15.06 2.91
C PRO A 102 5.70 -14.61 1.54
N GLN A 103 4.59 -13.88 1.54
CA GLN A 103 4.16 -13.13 0.37
C GLN A 103 4.95 -11.83 0.31
N ALA A 104 5.63 -11.60 -0.82
CA ALA A 104 6.50 -10.45 -1.03
C ALA A 104 5.87 -9.44 -2.00
N TYR A 105 5.89 -8.17 -1.61
CA TYR A 105 5.46 -7.03 -2.42
C TYR A 105 6.66 -6.10 -2.59
N SER A 106 7.04 -5.82 -3.83
CA SER A 106 8.26 -5.09 -4.16
C SER A 106 7.92 -3.72 -4.72
N TYR A 107 8.48 -2.69 -4.11
CA TYR A 107 8.28 -1.29 -4.48
C TYR A 107 9.61 -0.71 -4.95
N ALA A 108 9.66 -0.33 -6.21
CA ALA A 108 10.83 0.31 -6.81
C ALA A 108 10.83 1.82 -6.56
N GLU A 109 11.96 2.46 -6.86
CA GLU A 109 12.11 3.92 -6.82
C GLU A 109 11.84 4.55 -5.45
N VAL A 110 11.99 3.78 -4.38
CA VAL A 110 11.84 4.29 -3.01
C VAL A 110 13.04 5.20 -2.70
N PRO A 111 12.81 6.46 -2.30
CA PRO A 111 13.88 7.38 -1.90
C PRO A 111 14.84 6.75 -0.88
N ALA A 112 16.14 6.90 -1.06
CA ALA A 112 17.09 6.44 -0.05
C ALA A 112 17.01 7.35 1.18
N GLY A 113 16.97 6.74 2.38
CA GLY A 113 16.90 7.47 3.64
C GLY A 113 16.70 6.54 4.83
N ASP A 114 16.69 7.14 6.02
CA ASP A 114 16.37 6.43 7.26
C ASP A 114 14.86 6.45 7.49
N TYR A 115 14.30 5.27 7.76
CA TYR A 115 12.88 5.09 8.04
C TYR A 115 12.66 4.54 9.44
N ARG A 116 11.62 5.04 10.12
CA ARG A 116 11.27 4.62 11.49
C ARG A 116 10.16 3.57 11.54
N GLY A 117 9.47 3.32 10.43
CA GLY A 117 8.40 2.34 10.38
C GLY A 117 7.64 2.30 9.06
N ILE A 118 6.69 1.38 9.02
CA ILE A 118 5.74 1.18 7.93
C ILE A 118 4.36 1.50 8.50
N GLU A 119 3.57 2.27 7.76
CA GLU A 119 2.15 2.50 8.03
C GLU A 119 1.33 1.73 6.99
N LEU A 120 0.26 1.08 7.44
CA LEU A 120 -0.73 0.43 6.58
C LEU A 120 -2.06 0.27 7.35
N ALA A 121 -3.15 0.15 6.61
CA ALA A 121 -4.47 -0.20 7.12
C ALA A 121 -4.91 -1.56 6.59
N ILE A 122 -5.77 -2.28 7.33
CA ILE A 122 -6.40 -3.52 6.88
C ILE A 122 -7.83 -3.21 6.46
N GLY A 123 -8.22 -3.69 5.28
CA GLY A 123 -9.46 -3.34 4.61
C GLY A 123 -9.28 -2.11 3.73
N VAL A 124 -10.40 -1.56 3.25
CA VAL A 124 -10.41 -0.31 2.49
C VAL A 124 -10.66 0.87 3.44
N ASN A 125 -10.08 2.04 3.14
CA ASN A 125 -10.31 3.23 3.94
C ASN A 125 -11.83 3.58 4.00
N PRO A 126 -12.30 4.30 5.03
CA PRO A 126 -13.73 4.56 5.22
C PRO A 126 -14.41 5.25 4.03
N GLU A 127 -13.67 6.09 3.31
CA GLU A 127 -14.17 6.78 2.12
C GLU A 127 -14.47 5.78 0.99
N LEU A 128 -13.50 4.91 0.66
CA LEU A 128 -13.66 3.85 -0.32
C LEU A 128 -14.71 2.80 0.12
N ASN A 129 -14.76 2.48 1.41
CA ASN A 129 -15.75 1.55 1.97
C ASN A 129 -17.18 2.09 1.90
N SER A 130 -17.35 3.41 1.77
CA SER A 130 -18.65 4.06 1.60
C SER A 130 -19.14 4.07 0.15
N LYS A 131 -18.27 3.71 -0.81
CA LYS A 131 -18.61 3.65 -2.24
C LYS A 131 -19.33 2.34 -2.57
N THR A 132 -20.20 2.42 -3.54
CA THR A 132 -20.96 1.33 -4.13
C THR A 132 -20.50 1.09 -5.57
N TRP A 133 -20.89 -0.03 -6.18
CA TRP A 133 -20.53 -0.35 -7.56
C TRP A 133 -20.93 0.76 -8.56
N THR A 134 -21.99 1.52 -8.29
CA THR A 134 -22.43 2.63 -9.14
C THR A 134 -21.53 3.87 -9.09
N ASP A 135 -20.62 3.96 -8.11
CA ASP A 135 -19.69 5.09 -7.95
C ASP A 135 -18.42 4.93 -8.79
N TYR A 136 -18.24 3.79 -9.47
CA TYR A 136 -17.14 3.52 -10.38
C TYR A 136 -17.65 3.45 -11.82
N PRO A 137 -16.94 4.03 -12.80
CA PRO A 137 -17.30 3.88 -14.21
C PRO A 137 -17.23 2.40 -14.62
N PRO A 138 -18.09 1.96 -15.56
CA PRO A 138 -18.09 0.60 -16.08
C PRO A 138 -16.80 0.23 -16.82
#